data_AF-A0A9D6XCV1-F1
#
_entry.id   AF-A0A9D6XCV1-F1
#
_cell.length_a   1.000
_cell.length_b   1.000
_cell.length_c   1.000
_cell.angle_alpha   90.00
_cell.angle_beta   90.00
_cell.angle_gamma   90.00
#
_symmetry.space_group_name_H-M   'P 1'
#
loop_
_entity.id
_entity.type
_entity.pdbx_description
1 polymer ?
#
loop_
_entity_poly.entity_id
_entity_poly.type
_entity_poly.pdbx_seq_one_letter_code
_entity_poly.pdbx_strand_id
1 'polypeptide(L)'
;MATATSHDPALARILILDELFDLSLYKSLRRISADTESQRVLDELIVVETQHLAFWQKFFDSHLTALDIGRRLKLQFMTLACRLFGTAGIHLVLEAIEVHGVRKYLSLWAIYKDQPLGNA
;
A
#
# COMPACT_ATOMS: atom_id res chain seq x y z
N MET A 1 21.73 -27.83 0.17
CA MET A 1 21.86 -26.42 0.61
C MET A 1 21.48 -25.55 -0.57
N ALA A 2 20.23 -25.05 -0.58
CA ALA A 2 19.74 -24.21 -1.67
C ALA A 2 20.19 -22.76 -1.45
N THR A 3 20.86 -22.21 -2.44
CA THR A 3 21.33 -20.82 -2.51
C THR A 3 20.14 -19.87 -2.52
N ALA A 4 20.11 -18.93 -1.57
CA ALA A 4 19.22 -17.78 -1.62
C ALA A 4 19.61 -16.91 -2.83
N THR A 5 18.81 -16.92 -3.91
CA THR A 5 18.78 -15.87 -4.96
C THR A 5 17.75 -16.22 -6.05
N SER A 6 16.47 -16.00 -5.75
CA SER A 6 15.54 -15.53 -6.78
C SER A 6 14.56 -14.61 -6.07
N HIS A 7 14.78 -13.30 -6.18
CA HIS A 7 13.76 -12.31 -5.87
C HIS A 7 12.51 -12.72 -6.67
N ASP A 8 11.50 -13.30 -6.01
CA ASP A 8 10.28 -13.75 -6.68
C ASP A 8 9.66 -12.53 -7.36
N PRO A 9 9.71 -12.45 -8.70
CA PRO A 9 9.29 -11.26 -9.43
C PRO A 9 7.78 -11.05 -9.31
N ALA A 10 7.01 -12.10 -9.05
CA ALA A 10 5.58 -12.00 -8.80
C ALA A 10 5.31 -11.38 -7.43
N LEU A 11 6.03 -11.83 -6.38
CA LEU A 11 5.94 -11.24 -5.05
C LEU A 11 6.38 -9.78 -5.04
N ALA A 12 7.51 -9.47 -5.68
CA ALA A 12 8.02 -8.11 -5.84
C ALA A 12 6.97 -7.20 -6.48
N ARG A 13 6.38 -7.66 -7.59
CA ARG A 13 5.33 -6.94 -8.30
C ARG A 13 4.09 -6.74 -7.42
N ILE A 14 3.66 -7.74 -6.66
CA ILE A 14 2.51 -7.64 -5.77
C ILE A 14 2.77 -6.56 -4.70
N LEU A 15 3.86 -6.68 -3.95
CA LEU A 15 4.18 -5.76 -2.86
C LEU A 15 4.32 -4.32 -3.35
N ILE A 16 5.13 -4.08 -4.40
CA ILE A 16 5.33 -2.73 -4.94
C ILE A 16 4.02 -2.12 -5.46
N LEU A 17 3.18 -2.91 -6.14
CA LEU A 17 1.91 -2.39 -6.67
C LEU A 17 0.83 -2.20 -5.61
N ASP A 18 0.90 -2.93 -4.51
CA ASP A 18 0.02 -2.74 -3.37
C ASP A 18 0.36 -1.44 -2.63
N GLU A 19 1.65 -1.19 -2.30
CA GLU A 19 2.03 0.11 -1.70
C GLU A 19 1.76 1.28 -2.67
N LEU A 20 1.97 1.09 -3.98
CA LEU A 20 1.64 2.12 -4.97
C LEU A 20 0.13 2.39 -5.04
N PHE A 21 -0.70 1.37 -4.83
CA PHE A 21 -2.15 1.52 -4.75
C PHE A 21 -2.54 2.30 -3.51
N ASP A 22 -2.02 1.93 -2.33
CA ASP A 22 -2.32 2.57 -1.05
C ASP A 22 -1.88 4.04 -1.08
N LEU A 23 -0.65 4.32 -1.55
CA LEU A 23 -0.16 5.69 -1.77
C LEU A 23 -1.07 6.50 -2.70
N SER A 24 -1.53 5.90 -3.80
CA SER A 24 -2.41 6.56 -4.77
C SER A 24 -3.80 6.82 -4.22
N LEU A 25 -4.30 5.90 -3.39
CA LEU A 25 -5.56 6.05 -2.68
C LEU A 25 -5.46 7.16 -1.65
N TYR A 26 -4.45 7.17 -0.79
CA TYR A 26 -4.29 8.21 0.23
C TYR A 26 -4.15 9.60 -0.39
N LYS A 27 -3.38 9.75 -1.47
CA LYS A 27 -3.32 11.01 -2.24
C LYS A 27 -4.67 11.41 -2.85
N SER A 28 -5.51 10.45 -3.20
CA SER A 28 -6.83 10.72 -3.77
C SER A 28 -7.85 11.08 -2.69
N LEU A 29 -7.87 10.36 -1.58
CA LEU A 29 -8.67 10.67 -0.39
C LEU A 29 -8.29 12.04 0.16
N ARG A 30 -7.00 12.34 0.29
CA ARG A 30 -6.46 13.62 0.77
C ARG A 30 -6.96 14.84 -0.03
N ARG A 31 -7.22 14.66 -1.32
CA ARG A 31 -7.75 15.69 -2.21
C ARG A 31 -9.27 15.92 -2.06
N ILE A 32 -10.00 14.91 -1.59
CA ILE A 32 -11.47 14.99 -1.41
C ILE A 32 -11.88 15.16 0.06
N SER A 33 -10.98 14.91 1.02
CA SER A 33 -11.22 15.15 2.45
C SER A 33 -11.42 16.63 2.72
N ALA A 34 -12.53 16.97 3.37
CA ALA A 34 -12.85 18.34 3.75
C ALA A 34 -12.30 18.74 5.13
N ASP A 35 -12.05 17.76 6.01
CA ASP A 35 -11.63 17.98 7.39
C ASP A 35 -10.10 17.92 7.57
N THR A 36 -9.57 18.83 8.38
CA THR A 36 -8.13 18.99 8.61
C THR A 36 -7.50 17.77 9.30
N GLU A 37 -8.24 17.10 10.19
CA GLU A 37 -7.72 15.93 10.90
C GLU A 37 -7.50 14.75 9.95
N SER A 38 -8.46 14.41 9.09
CA SER A 38 -8.27 13.36 8.08
C SER A 38 -7.15 13.73 7.12
N GLN A 39 -7.05 15.00 6.73
CA GLN A 39 -5.95 15.47 5.89
C GLN A 39 -4.58 15.23 6.55
N ARG A 40 -4.44 15.53 7.85
CA ARG A 40 -3.21 15.32 8.62
C ARG A 40 -2.83 13.84 8.70
N VAL A 41 -3.79 12.98 9.03
CA VAL A 41 -3.56 11.52 9.08
C VAL A 41 -3.17 10.98 7.70
N LEU A 42 -3.85 11.42 6.64
CA LEU A 42 -3.52 11.01 5.28
C LEU A 42 -2.13 11.49 4.86
N ASP A 43 -1.70 12.69 5.27
CA ASP A 43 -0.36 13.20 4.99
C ASP A 43 0.72 12.34 5.68
N GLU A 44 0.49 11.91 6.92
CA GLU A 44 1.38 10.98 7.63
C GLU A 44 1.45 9.61 6.93
N LEU A 45 0.30 9.04 6.56
CA LEU A 45 0.23 7.76 5.85
C LEU A 45 0.90 7.83 4.48
N ILE A 46 0.75 8.94 3.74
CA ILE A 46 1.43 9.14 2.45
C ILE A 46 2.95 9.06 2.61
N VAL A 47 3.52 9.60 3.70
CA VAL A 47 4.96 9.52 3.96
C VAL A 47 5.38 8.08 4.22
N VAL A 48 4.63 7.35 5.04
CA VAL A 48 4.89 5.93 5.36
C VAL A 48 4.84 5.06 4.11
N GLU A 49 3.78 5.16 3.31
CA GLU A 49 3.63 4.38 2.07
C GLU A 49 4.70 4.73 1.03
N THR A 50 5.15 5.99 0.99
CA THR A 50 6.29 6.37 0.14
C THR A 50 7.58 5.68 0.57
N GLN A 51 7.81 5.53 1.88
CA GLN A 51 8.95 4.80 2.41
C GLN A 51 8.86 3.30 2.14
N HIS A 52 7.69 2.69 2.32
CA HIS A 52 7.46 1.28 1.98
C HIS A 52 7.69 1.01 0.49
N LEU A 53 7.14 1.85 -0.38
CA LEU A 53 7.34 1.75 -1.82
C LEU A 53 8.84 1.81 -2.16
N ALA A 54 9.55 2.80 -1.62
CA ALA A 54 10.99 2.95 -1.86
C ALA A 54 11.80 1.77 -1.33
N PHE A 55 11.44 1.25 -0.15
CA PHE A 55 12.03 0.06 0.45
C PHE A 55 11.86 -1.15 -0.48
N TRP A 56 10.64 -1.47 -0.91
CA TRP A 56 10.38 -2.63 -1.75
C TRP A 56 10.99 -2.52 -3.15
N GLN A 57 10.95 -1.33 -3.77
CA GLN A 57 11.62 -1.10 -5.05
C GLN A 57 13.13 -1.32 -4.94
N LYS A 58 13.76 -0.85 -3.87
CA LYS A 58 15.19 -1.05 -3.63
C LYS A 58 15.53 -2.50 -3.26
N PHE A 59 14.70 -3.14 -2.44
CA PHE A 59 14.91 -4.51 -1.99
C PHE A 59 14.83 -5.52 -3.13
N PHE A 60 13.93 -5.30 -4.09
CA PHE A 60 13.73 -6.17 -5.25
C PHE A 60 14.41 -5.68 -6.54
N ASP A 61 15.16 -4.56 -6.50
CA ASP A 61 15.76 -3.90 -7.66
C ASP A 61 14.76 -3.72 -8.83
N SER A 62 13.53 -3.32 -8.50
CA SER A 62 12.40 -3.24 -9.44
C SER A 62 11.68 -1.91 -9.32
N HIS A 63 11.59 -1.17 -10.43
CA HIS A 63 11.03 0.18 -10.47
C HIS A 63 9.68 0.23 -11.19
N LEU A 64 8.64 -0.30 -10.53
CA LEU A 64 7.26 -0.15 -11.00
C LEU A 64 6.69 1.18 -10.50
N THR A 65 6.34 2.07 -11.43
CA THR A 65 5.84 3.42 -11.15
C THR A 65 4.37 3.63 -11.52
N ALA A 66 3.75 2.64 -12.14
CA ALA A 66 2.38 2.75 -12.65
C ALA A 66 1.49 1.60 -12.18
N LEU A 67 0.29 1.96 -11.74
CA LEU A 67 -0.79 1.01 -11.44
C LEU A 67 -1.31 0.32 -12.69
N ASP A 68 -1.60 -0.98 -12.59
CA ASP A 68 -2.36 -1.71 -13.60
C ASP A 68 -3.78 -1.15 -13.74
N ILE A 69 -4.40 -1.36 -14.91
CA ILE A 69 -5.74 -0.85 -15.24
C ILE A 69 -6.79 -1.30 -14.20
N GLY A 70 -6.76 -2.56 -13.77
CA GLY A 70 -7.71 -3.08 -12.77
C GLY A 70 -7.61 -2.36 -11.42
N ARG A 71 -6.37 -2.07 -10.97
CA ARG A 71 -6.13 -1.31 -9.74
C ARG A 71 -6.55 0.15 -9.88
N ARG A 72 -6.38 0.76 -11.06
CA ARG A 72 -6.89 2.12 -11.34
C ARG A 72 -8.41 2.20 -11.26
N LEU A 73 -9.12 1.20 -11.80
CA LEU A 73 -10.59 1.12 -11.69
C LEU A 73 -11.03 0.93 -10.24
N LYS A 74 -10.37 0.05 -9.49
CA LYS A 74 -10.61 -0.13 -8.05
C LYS A 74 -10.40 1.18 -7.28
N LEU A 75 -9.32 1.90 -7.57
CA LEU A 75 -8.99 3.20 -6.97
C LEU A 75 -10.10 4.22 -7.23
N GLN A 76 -10.57 4.32 -8.47
CA GLN A 76 -11.65 5.23 -8.84
C GLN A 76 -12.95 4.86 -8.11
N PHE A 77 -13.30 3.58 -8.05
CA PHE A 77 -14.49 3.11 -7.33
C PHE A 77 -14.43 3.46 -5.84
N MET A 78 -13.31 3.18 -5.17
CA MET A 78 -13.13 3.49 -3.75
C MET A 78 -13.15 4.99 -3.48
N THR A 79 -12.48 5.78 -4.32
CA THR A 79 -12.49 7.25 -4.21
C THR A 79 -13.90 7.81 -4.41
N LEU A 80 -14.66 7.27 -5.36
CA LEU A 80 -16.05 7.67 -5.60
C LEU A 80 -16.96 7.30 -4.42
N ALA A 81 -16.81 6.11 -3.87
CA ALA A 81 -17.55 5.70 -2.67
C ALA A 81 -17.25 6.65 -1.49
N CYS A 82 -15.97 6.93 -1.21
CA CYS A 82 -15.59 7.90 -0.17
C CYS A 82 -16.15 9.30 -0.44
N ARG A 83 -16.22 9.73 -1.70
CA ARG A 83 -16.83 11.01 -2.06
C ARG A 83 -18.34 11.06 -1.77
N LEU A 84 -19.05 9.95 -1.93
CA LEU A 84 -20.49 9.85 -1.65
C LEU A 84 -20.78 9.76 -0.14
N PHE A 85 -19.95 9.03 0.61
CA PHE A 85 -20.12 8.83 2.06
C PHE A 85 -19.39 9.87 2.93
N GLY A 86 -18.62 10.78 2.32
CA GLY A 86 -17.88 11.84 3.00
C GLY A 86 -16.85 11.33 4.00
N THR A 87 -16.59 12.10 5.05
CA THR A 87 -15.59 11.81 6.08
C THR A 87 -15.77 10.43 6.73
N ALA A 88 -17.00 9.99 7.00
CA ALA A 88 -17.26 8.66 7.56
C ALA A 88 -16.79 7.53 6.62
N GLY A 89 -17.02 7.68 5.31
CA GLY A 89 -16.52 6.73 4.31
C GLY A 89 -15.00 6.70 4.25
N ILE A 90 -14.35 7.87 4.37
CA ILE A 90 -12.88 7.99 4.38
C ILE A 90 -12.30 7.27 5.59
N HIS A 91 -12.84 7.47 6.79
CA HIS A 91 -12.37 6.78 8.00
C HIS A 91 -12.57 5.26 7.91
N LEU A 92 -13.73 4.80 7.44
CA LEU A 92 -13.99 3.36 7.28
C LEU A 92 -13.02 2.71 6.29
N VAL A 93 -12.75 3.38 5.16
CA VAL A 93 -11.79 2.88 4.17
C VAL A 93 -10.37 2.89 4.72
N LEU A 94 -9.97 3.94 5.44
CA LEU A 94 -8.66 3.99 6.11
C LEU A 94 -8.48 2.85 7.11
N GLU A 95 -9.43 2.66 8.02
CA GLU A 95 -9.37 1.60 9.02
C GLU A 95 -9.28 0.21 8.37
N ALA A 96 -10.12 -0.05 7.36
CA ALA A 96 -10.14 -1.33 6.67
C ALA A 96 -8.81 -1.63 5.96
N ILE A 97 -8.18 -0.62 5.35
CA ILE A 97 -6.92 -0.79 4.63
C ILE A 97 -5.77 -0.95 5.59
N GLU A 98 -5.66 -0.14 6.64
CA GLU A 98 -4.59 -0.25 7.63
C GLU A 98 -4.63 -1.61 8.36
N VAL A 99 -5.82 -2.07 8.76
CA VAL A 99 -5.99 -3.41 9.35
C VAL A 99 -5.57 -4.51 8.36
N HIS A 100 -5.92 -4.35 7.08
CA HIS A 100 -5.50 -5.28 6.04
C HIS A 100 -3.98 -5.26 5.84
N GLY A 101 -3.36 -4.08 5.82
CA GLY A 101 -1.92 -3.86 5.68
C GLY A 101 -1.15 -4.52 6.81
N VAL A 102 -1.52 -4.28 8.07
CA VAL A 102 -0.90 -4.92 9.23
C VAL A 102 -1.01 -6.45 9.14
N ARG A 103 -2.20 -6.98 8.79
CA ARG A 103 -2.39 -8.43 8.62
C ARG A 103 -1.54 -9.00 7.49
N LYS A 104 -1.41 -8.28 6.37
CA LYS A 104 -0.55 -8.63 5.23
C LYS A 104 0.91 -8.75 5.68
N TYR A 105 1.44 -7.73 6.35
CA TYR A 105 2.82 -7.74 6.84
C TYR A 105 3.08 -8.81 7.90
N LEU A 106 2.16 -9.05 8.83
CA LEU A 106 2.27 -10.15 9.79
C LEU A 106 2.28 -11.52 9.10
N SER A 107 1.45 -11.70 8.07
CA SER A 107 1.43 -12.94 7.28
C SER A 107 2.72 -13.11 6.48
N LEU A 108 3.22 -12.03 5.89
CA LEU A 108 4.50 -12.01 5.18
C LEU A 108 5.65 -12.39 6.14
N TRP A 109 5.69 -11.79 7.32
CA TRP A 109 6.67 -12.15 8.34
C TRP A 109 6.55 -13.62 8.75
N ALA A 110 5.34 -14.13 9.00
CA ALA A 110 5.14 -15.52 9.39
C ALA A 110 5.64 -16.53 8.33
N ILE A 111 5.52 -16.18 7.04
CA ILE A 111 5.96 -17.02 5.92
C ILE A 111 7.49 -16.92 5.70
N TYR A 112 8.06 -15.72 5.84
CA TYR A 112 9.43 -15.43 5.42
C TYR A 112 10.41 -15.19 6.58
N LYS A 113 10.01 -15.31 7.85
CA LYS A 113 10.85 -15.10 9.05
C LYS A 113 12.19 -15.85 9.03
N ASP A 114 12.22 -17.04 8.42
CA ASP A 114 13.41 -17.89 8.34
C ASP A 114 14.17 -17.71 7.01
N GLN A 115 13.77 -16.73 6.19
CA GLN A 115 14.36 -16.38 4.90
C GLN A 115 14.97 -14.97 4.93
N PRO A 116 15.79 -14.57 3.93
CA PRO A 116 16.36 -13.23 3.86
C PRO A 116 15.33 -12.10 3.93
N LEU A 117 14.09 -12.34 3.45
CA LEU A 117 12.97 -11.38 3.57
C LEU A 117 12.55 -11.11 5.02
N GLY A 118 12.73 -12.06 5.94
CA GLY A 118 12.36 -11.92 7.35
C GLY A 118 13.35 -11.12 8.19
N ASN A 119 14.55 -10.88 7.66
CA ASN A 119 15.61 -10.08 8.28
C ASN A 119 15.68 -8.64 7.71
N ALA A 120 14.74 -8.27 6.83
CA ALA A 120 14.69 -7.00 6.14
C ALA A 120 14.01 -5.91 6.97
#